data_AF-A0A0F7WZG2-F1
#
_entry.id   AF-A0A0F7WZG2-F1
#
_cell.length_a   1.000
_cell.length_b   1.000
_cell.length_c   1.000
_cell.angle_alpha   90.00
_cell.angle_beta   90.00
_cell.angle_gamma   90.00
#
_symmetry.space_group_name_H-M   'P 1'
#
loop_
_entity.id
_entity.type
_entity.pdbx_description
1 polymer ?
#
loop_
_entity_poly.entity_id
_entity_poly.type
_entity_poly.pdbx_seq_one_letter_code
_entity_poly.pdbx_strand_id
1 'polypeptide(L)'
;MRTLLCCLLVFTCTSSSYAQISSPKKDSLLSFLLSWNSWGKSTEGKAYHCFLKQVSIALNREEVWDNPHHLMFILMQFQQFSGEQDRFGSFLEATIRDRVSFLVLQEKIATLK
;
A
#
# COMPACT_ATOMS: atom_id res chain seq x y z
N MET A 1 -9.29 25.97 9.29
CA MET A 1 -9.44 24.77 10.16
C MET A 1 -8.71 23.61 9.50
N ARG A 2 -7.39 23.51 9.70
CA ARG A 2 -6.53 22.45 9.13
C ARG A 2 -5.53 22.02 10.20
N THR A 3 -6.04 21.35 11.22
CA THR A 3 -5.24 20.68 12.24
C THR A 3 -6.23 19.94 13.13
N LEU A 4 -6.14 18.60 13.16
CA LEU A 4 -6.33 17.72 14.32
C LEU A 4 -6.55 16.28 13.84
N LEU A 5 -5.95 15.34 14.59
CA LEU A 5 -5.89 13.87 14.42
C LEU A 5 -4.91 13.39 13.33
N CYS A 6 -3.80 12.71 13.60
CA CYS A 6 -3.32 12.04 14.80
C CYS A 6 -1.79 12.07 14.83
N CYS A 7 -1.22 12.92 15.69
CA CYS A 7 0.06 12.62 16.30
C CYS A 7 -0.16 11.46 17.26
N LEU A 8 0.52 10.33 17.04
CA LEU A 8 1.13 9.44 18.05
C LEU A 8 1.39 8.09 17.40
N LEU A 9 2.63 7.91 16.94
CA LEU A 9 3.46 6.73 17.22
C LEU A 9 4.78 6.92 16.44
N VAL A 10 5.75 7.46 17.16
CA VAL A 10 7.16 7.42 16.79
C VAL A 10 7.61 5.97 16.97
N PHE A 11 7.99 5.28 15.89
CA PHE A 11 8.87 4.12 15.99
C PHE A 11 9.86 4.08 14.82
N THR A 12 11.03 4.63 15.12
CA THR A 12 12.38 4.36 14.61
C THR A 12 12.52 3.39 13.43
N CYS A 13 12.71 3.94 12.23
CA CYS A 13 13.58 3.32 11.23
C CYS A 13 15.04 3.57 11.64
N THR A 14 15.54 2.78 12.58
CA THR A 14 16.98 2.58 12.74
C THR A 14 17.28 1.11 12.48
N SER A 15 18.10 0.90 11.45
CA SER A 15 18.72 -0.35 11.05
C SER A 15 19.06 -1.26 12.25
N SER A 16 18.56 -2.50 12.28
CA SER A 16 19.23 -3.58 13.02
C SER A 16 18.72 -4.97 12.60
N SER A 17 19.64 -5.92 12.65
CA SER A 17 19.66 -7.27 12.08
C SER A 17 18.62 -8.27 12.61
N TYR A 18 18.38 -9.30 11.79
CA TYR A 18 17.98 -10.69 12.11
C TYR A 18 17.27 -10.98 13.44
N ALA A 19 16.00 -11.38 13.34
CA ALA A 19 15.45 -12.54 14.07
C ALA A 19 14.09 -12.95 13.45
N GLN A 20 14.01 -14.18 12.93
CA GLN A 20 12.74 -14.90 12.81
C GLN A 20 12.25 -15.25 14.22
N ILE A 21 10.95 -15.13 14.49
CA ILE A 21 10.14 -16.06 15.30
C ILE A 21 8.66 -15.89 14.88
N SER A 22 8.00 -17.03 14.81
CA SER A 22 6.66 -17.37 14.36
C SER A 22 5.50 -16.83 15.22
N SER A 23 4.36 -16.51 14.57
CA SER A 23 2.98 -16.67 15.08
C SER A 23 1.96 -16.19 14.02
N PRO A 24 0.83 -16.88 13.78
CA PRO A 24 -0.19 -16.43 12.82
C PRO A 24 -1.11 -15.44 13.54
N LYS A 25 -0.84 -14.14 13.43
CA LYS A 25 -1.67 -13.12 14.07
C LYS A 25 -2.15 -12.07 13.09
N LYS A 26 -3.43 -11.78 13.31
CA LYS A 26 -4.40 -10.94 12.63
C LYS A 26 -3.99 -9.45 12.67
N ASP A 27 -2.74 -9.16 12.40
CA ASP A 27 -2.15 -7.82 12.35
C ASP A 27 -2.30 -7.23 10.93
N SER A 28 -3.37 -7.62 10.22
CA SER A 28 -3.27 -8.04 8.80
C SER A 28 -3.47 -6.98 7.72
N LEU A 29 -3.81 -5.73 8.03
CA LEU A 29 -3.96 -4.70 7.00
C LEU A 29 -3.99 -3.31 7.61
N LEU A 30 -4.68 -3.18 8.74
CA LEU A 30 -4.69 -1.96 9.53
C LEU A 30 -3.29 -1.52 9.96
N SER A 31 -2.40 -2.46 10.34
CA SER A 31 -1.01 -2.12 10.69
C SER A 31 -0.24 -1.55 9.50
N PHE A 32 -0.48 -2.09 8.30
CA PHE A 32 0.10 -1.62 7.05
C PHE A 32 -0.46 -0.25 6.65
N LEU A 33 -1.77 -0.06 6.77
CA LEU A 33 -2.44 1.23 6.50
C LEU A 33 -2.06 2.31 7.52
N LEU A 34 -1.80 1.94 8.78
CA LEU A 34 -1.38 2.86 9.83
C LEU A 34 0.10 3.24 9.70
N SER A 35 0.99 2.29 9.34
CA SER A 35 2.39 2.62 9.05
C SER A 35 2.52 3.52 7.83
N TRP A 36 1.63 3.34 6.85
CA TRP A 36 1.55 4.12 5.62
C TRP A 36 1.40 5.64 5.84
N ASN A 37 0.45 6.03 6.70
CA ASN A 37 0.13 7.45 6.96
C ASN A 37 1.27 8.24 7.62
N SER A 38 2.35 7.57 8.06
CA SER A 38 3.48 8.19 8.76
C SER A 38 4.62 8.67 7.85
N TRP A 39 4.58 8.39 6.54
CA TRP A 39 5.74 8.56 5.64
C TRP A 39 6.03 9.98 5.13
N GLY A 40 5.22 10.98 5.46
CA GLY A 40 5.35 12.35 4.93
C GLY A 40 6.62 13.14 5.32
N LYS A 41 7.72 12.52 5.76
CA LYS A 41 8.95 13.20 6.22
C LYS A 41 10.28 12.56 5.79
N SER A 42 10.29 11.58 4.89
CA SER A 42 11.55 11.01 4.36
C SER A 42 12.01 11.76 3.12
N THR A 43 13.33 11.86 2.91
CA THR A 43 13.96 12.48 1.73
C THR A 43 13.32 11.94 0.44
N GLU A 44 12.71 12.83 -0.34
CA GLU A 44 11.72 12.54 -1.41
C GLU A 44 12.05 11.29 -2.24
N GLY A 45 13.22 11.22 -2.89
CA GLY A 45 13.55 10.06 -3.73
C GLY A 45 13.70 8.70 -3.02
N LYS A 46 14.01 8.65 -1.71
CA LYS A 46 14.04 7.37 -0.96
C LYS A 46 12.65 6.94 -0.52
N ALA A 47 11.74 7.90 -0.32
CA ALA A 47 10.38 7.62 0.11
C ALA A 47 9.62 6.84 -0.98
N TYR A 48 9.74 7.25 -2.23
CA TYR A 48 9.08 6.59 -3.35
C TYR A 48 9.56 5.14 -3.57
N HIS A 49 10.87 4.89 -3.53
CA HIS A 49 11.37 3.51 -3.67
C HIS A 49 10.96 2.61 -2.49
N CYS A 50 10.95 3.14 -1.26
CA CYS A 50 10.41 2.43 -0.10
C CYS A 50 8.92 2.12 -0.28
N PHE A 51 8.15 3.10 -0.77
CA PHE A 51 6.74 2.94 -1.13
C PHE A 51 6.54 1.80 -2.13
N LEU A 52 7.26 1.80 -3.26
CA LEU A 52 7.15 0.76 -4.27
C LEU A 52 7.49 -0.62 -3.73
N LYS A 53 8.53 -0.74 -2.90
CA LYS A 53 8.90 -1.99 -2.23
C LYS A 53 7.75 -2.53 -1.36
N GLN A 54 7.08 -1.65 -0.61
CA GLN A 54 5.99 -2.02 0.28
C GLN A 54 4.73 -2.39 -0.51
N VAL A 55 4.46 -1.70 -1.61
CA VAL A 55 3.41 -2.11 -2.57
C VAL A 55 3.69 -3.51 -3.09
N SER A 56 4.91 -3.80 -3.58
CA SER A 56 5.24 -5.15 -4.07
C SER A 56 5.05 -6.24 -3.01
N ILE A 57 5.40 -5.97 -1.75
CA ILE A 57 5.17 -6.91 -0.64
C ILE A 57 3.67 -7.10 -0.38
N ALA A 58 2.89 -6.02 -0.39
CA ALA A 58 1.45 -6.08 -0.16
C ALA A 58 0.72 -6.85 -1.27
N LEU A 59 1.10 -6.66 -2.54
CA LEU A 59 0.49 -7.36 -3.68
C LEU A 59 0.73 -8.88 -3.69
N ASN A 60 1.76 -9.37 -2.99
CA ASN A 60 1.97 -10.82 -2.81
C ASN A 60 0.96 -11.47 -1.86
N ARG A 61 0.15 -10.68 -1.15
CA ARG A 61 -0.88 -11.18 -0.24
C ARG A 61 -2.20 -11.32 -0.98
N GLU A 62 -2.77 -12.53 -1.01
CA GLU A 62 -4.03 -12.82 -1.70
C GLU A 62 -5.17 -11.91 -1.19
N GLU A 63 -5.23 -11.66 0.13
CA GLU A 63 -6.26 -10.79 0.71
C GLU A 63 -6.21 -9.33 0.24
N VAL A 64 -5.05 -8.88 -0.25
CA VAL A 64 -4.86 -7.57 -0.87
C VAL A 64 -5.16 -7.66 -2.36
N TRP A 65 -4.60 -8.66 -3.05
CA TRP A 65 -4.69 -8.82 -4.51
C TRP A 65 -6.10 -9.12 -5.02
N ASP A 66 -6.92 -9.78 -4.21
CA ASP A 66 -8.27 -10.21 -4.58
C ASP A 66 -9.36 -9.28 -4.05
N ASN A 67 -8.98 -8.17 -3.40
CA ASN A 67 -9.94 -7.19 -2.87
C ASN A 67 -9.80 -5.85 -3.61
N PRO A 68 -10.79 -5.44 -4.42
CA PRO A 68 -10.70 -4.21 -5.20
C PRO A 68 -10.59 -2.94 -4.33
N HIS A 69 -11.11 -2.95 -3.10
CA HIS A 69 -11.00 -1.81 -2.20
C HIS A 69 -9.58 -1.61 -1.66
N HIS A 70 -8.86 -2.69 -1.35
CA HIS A 70 -7.45 -2.60 -0.94
C HIS A 70 -6.57 -2.07 -2.06
N LEU A 71 -6.79 -2.57 -3.28
CA LEU A 71 -6.08 -2.10 -4.47
C LEU A 71 -6.39 -0.64 -4.80
N MET A 72 -7.65 -0.22 -4.67
CA MET A 72 -8.05 1.19 -4.85
C MET A 72 -7.35 2.10 -3.84
N PHE A 73 -7.24 1.65 -2.57
CA PHE A 73 -6.49 2.40 -1.56
C PHE A 73 -5.03 2.58 -1.99
N ILE A 74 -4.36 1.52 -2.46
CA ILE A 74 -2.98 1.61 -2.95
C ILE A 74 -2.86 2.61 -4.11
N LEU A 75 -3.78 2.58 -5.08
CA LEU A 75 -3.80 3.52 -6.21
C LEU A 75 -3.93 4.98 -5.75
N MET A 76 -4.73 5.26 -4.71
CA MET A 76 -4.82 6.61 -4.15
C MET A 76 -3.48 7.09 -3.58
N GLN A 77 -2.64 6.18 -3.07
CA GLN A 77 -1.34 6.55 -2.52
C GLN A 77 -0.30 6.83 -3.61
N PHE A 78 -0.39 6.21 -4.79
CA PHE A 78 0.44 6.56 -5.95
C PHE A 78 0.33 8.05 -6.30
N GLN A 79 -0.84 8.67 -6.10
CA GLN A 79 -1.05 10.09 -6.37
C GLN A 79 -0.17 11.01 -5.52
N GLN A 80 0.24 10.57 -4.32
CA GLN A 80 1.14 11.32 -3.44
C GLN A 80 2.56 11.46 -4.01
N PHE A 81 2.91 10.61 -4.99
CA PHE A 81 4.24 10.56 -5.63
C PHE A 81 4.18 10.84 -7.13
N SER A 82 3.15 11.55 -7.60
CA SER A 82 2.92 11.81 -9.03
C SER A 82 4.07 12.52 -9.76
N GLY A 83 4.97 13.20 -9.05
CA GLY A 83 6.18 13.83 -9.61
C GLY A 83 7.43 12.95 -9.62
N GLU A 84 7.40 11.77 -8.99
CA GLU A 84 8.56 10.89 -8.76
C GLU A 84 8.47 9.57 -9.54
N GLN A 85 7.47 9.44 -10.42
CA GLN A 85 7.12 8.17 -11.03
C GLN A 85 8.18 7.64 -12.00
N ASP A 86 8.71 6.46 -11.70
CA ASP A 86 9.62 5.74 -12.60
C ASP A 86 8.87 4.68 -13.43
N ARG A 87 9.60 4.01 -14.33
CA ARG A 87 9.02 2.96 -15.19
C ARG A 87 8.41 1.81 -14.39
N PHE A 88 9.02 1.43 -13.28
CA PHE A 88 8.56 0.30 -12.47
C PHE A 88 7.29 0.66 -11.70
N GLY A 89 7.24 1.84 -11.09
CA GLY A 89 6.06 2.33 -10.42
C GLY A 89 4.90 2.60 -11.37
N SER A 90 5.17 3.12 -12.58
CA SER A 90 4.15 3.25 -13.63
C SER A 90 3.57 1.89 -14.03
N PHE A 91 4.43 0.88 -14.17
CA PHE A 91 4.00 -0.50 -14.46
C PHE A 91 3.16 -1.09 -13.33
N LEU A 92 3.57 -0.90 -12.07
CA LEU A 92 2.81 -1.35 -10.91
C LEU A 92 1.44 -0.68 -10.84
N GLU A 93 1.37 0.64 -11.03
CA GLU A 93 0.10 1.37 -11.00
C GLU A 93 -0.87 0.85 -12.08
N ALA A 94 -0.39 0.68 -13.31
CA ALA A 94 -1.19 0.13 -14.41
C ALA A 94 -1.70 -1.28 -14.09
N THR A 95 -0.82 -2.16 -13.60
CA THR A 95 -1.16 -3.54 -13.21
C THR A 95 -2.25 -3.57 -12.14
N ILE A 96 -2.16 -2.71 -11.13
CA ILE A 96 -3.16 -2.62 -10.07
C ILE A 96 -4.50 -2.10 -10.62
N ARG A 97 -4.46 -1.09 -11.50
CA ARG A 97 -5.66 -0.53 -12.15
C ARG A 97 -6.40 -1.55 -13.02
N ASP A 98 -5.66 -2.35 -13.77
CA ASP A 98 -6.22 -3.44 -14.58
C ASP A 98 -6.87 -4.50 -13.69
N ARG A 99 -6.20 -4.88 -12.59
CA ARG A 99 -6.74 -5.83 -11.61
C ARG A 99 -8.04 -5.34 -10.96
N VAL A 100 -8.09 -4.08 -10.53
CA VAL A 100 -9.32 -3.46 -9.99
C VAL A 100 -10.45 -3.55 -11.01
N SER A 101 -10.18 -3.18 -12.26
CA SER A 101 -11.18 -3.21 -13.33
C SER A 101 -11.73 -4.63 -13.56
N PHE A 102 -10.85 -5.63 -13.53
CA PHE A 102 -11.23 -7.04 -13.62
C PHE A 102 -12.12 -7.49 -12.47
N LEU A 103 -11.74 -7.20 -11.22
CA LEU A 103 -12.50 -7.61 -10.03
C LEU A 103 -13.90 -6.98 -10.01
N VAL A 104 -13.99 -5.68 -10.28
CA VAL A 104 -15.29 -4.97 -10.36
C VAL A 104 -16.17 -5.54 -11.47
N LEU A 105 -15.58 -5.93 -12.61
CA LEU A 105 -16.34 -6.59 -13.68
C LEU A 105 -16.87 -7.96 -13.24
N GLN A 106 -16.06 -8.76 -12.55
CA GLN A 106 -16.49 -10.06 -12.02
C GLN A 106 -17.63 -9.92 -11.01
N GLU A 107 -17.55 -8.96 -10.09
CA GLU A 107 -18.61 -8.66 -9.13
C GLU A 107 -19.92 -8.31 -9.85
N LYS A 108 -19.86 -7.44 -10.86
CA LYS A 108 -21.03 -7.08 -11.66
C LYS A 108 -21.66 -8.28 -12.36
N ILE A 109 -20.84 -9.13 -12.99
CA ILE A 109 -21.33 -10.36 -13.64
C ILE A 109 -21.98 -11.30 -12.62
N ALA A 110 -21.41 -11.42 -11.42
CA ALA A 110 -21.98 -12.24 -10.35
C ALA A 110 -23.35 -11.71 -9.88
N THR A 111 -23.53 -10.39 -9.81
CA THR A 111 -24.83 -9.77 -9.43
C THR A 111 -25.93 -9.87 -10.49
N LEU A 112 -25.57 -10.20 -11.74
CA LEU A 112 -26.52 -10.33 -12.85
C LEU A 112 -27.03 -11.77 -13.06
N LYS A 113 -26.51 -12.74 -12.30
CA LYS A 113 -26.96 -14.14 -12.30
C LYS A 113 -27.91 -14.40 -11.14
#